data_AF-J0KL56-F1
#
_entry.id   AF-J0KL56-F1
#
_cell.length_a   1.000
_cell.length_b   1.000
_cell.length_c   1.000
_cell.angle_alpha   90.00
_cell.angle_beta   90.00
_cell.angle_gamma   90.00
#
_symmetry.space_group_name_H-M   'P 1'
#
loop_
_entity.id
_entity.type
_entity.pdbx_description
1 polymer ?
#
loop_
_entity_poly.entity_id
_entity_poly.type
_entity_poly.pdbx_seq_one_letter_code
_entity_poly.pdbx_strand_id
1 'polypeptide(L)'
;MPPAKQALQDINREMEYLNKTLEKRRKDIQDLNKEISQARIHLGEFITRYFSDLIRQISGTSLETFNDFVIREIGDEYINMKTRVQNEFEKQTQGISNEIAKIGTTFNADMSFFEKHAGTFGKIGIKLLEQSKFINATNIKLTRDGIVAVGKFVGIYLALKFKPWGAVKLAGNLNKALPLIGLAFEAWDSYNKHQKQQELEKAKREMESHFDNQKQEILALINDETRFKQTCFPMALELEKCIQACEESVKKTQECTQGLEKWIKIGEDFIKGEDFIDVEPEEE
;
A
#
# COMPACT_ATOMS: atom_id res chain seq x y z
N MET A 1 -16.75 2.84 48.29
CA MET A 1 -16.21 3.83 47.32
C MET A 1 -14.77 3.58 46.85
N PRO A 2 -13.81 3.05 47.66
CA PRO A 2 -12.42 2.81 47.22
C PRO A 2 -12.24 1.96 45.93
N PRO A 3 -13.03 0.89 45.70
CA PRO A 3 -12.86 0.05 44.50
C PRO A 3 -13.16 0.77 43.18
N ALA A 4 -14.14 1.68 43.15
CA ALA A 4 -14.50 2.43 41.94
C ALA A 4 -13.43 3.46 41.57
N LYS A 5 -12.80 4.08 42.57
CA LYS A 5 -11.70 5.04 42.39
C LYS A 5 -10.44 4.35 41.87
N GLN A 6 -10.11 3.19 42.43
CA GLN A 6 -8.99 2.37 41.95
C GLN A 6 -9.22 1.92 40.50
N ALA A 7 -10.41 1.39 40.18
CA ALA A 7 -10.75 1.00 38.82
C ALA A 7 -10.67 2.17 37.82
N LEU A 8 -11.15 3.36 38.21
CA LEU A 8 -11.06 4.57 37.38
C LEU A 8 -9.59 4.99 37.13
N GLN A 9 -8.74 4.93 38.16
CA GLN A 9 -7.31 5.23 38.03
C GLN A 9 -6.62 4.25 37.07
N ASP A 10 -6.90 2.95 37.20
CA ASP A 10 -6.34 1.92 36.34
C ASP A 10 -6.80 2.10 34.88
N ILE A 11 -8.09 2.41 34.65
CA ILE A 11 -8.61 2.72 33.31
C ILE A 11 -7.89 3.94 32.72
N ASN A 12 -7.77 5.04 33.48
CA ASN A 12 -7.15 6.26 32.98
C ASN A 12 -5.68 6.03 32.60
N ARG A 13 -4.94 5.25 33.39
CA ARG A 13 -3.55 4.90 33.09
C ARG A 13 -3.41 4.11 31.79
N GLU A 14 -4.22 3.08 31.59
CA GLU A 14 -4.16 2.30 30.35
C GLU A 14 -4.64 3.09 29.13
N MET A 15 -5.65 3.97 29.29
CA MET A 15 -6.09 4.86 28.20
C MET A 15 -5.01 5.88 27.82
N GLU A 16 -4.26 6.41 28.78
CA GLU A 16 -3.13 7.30 28.52
C GLU A 16 -2.01 6.58 27.76
N TYR A 17 -1.67 5.36 28.19
CA TYR A 17 -0.68 4.52 27.51
C TYR A 17 -1.10 4.19 26.06
N LEU A 18 -2.36 3.78 25.88
CA LEU A 18 -2.90 3.45 24.56
C LEU A 18 -2.96 4.68 23.66
N ASN A 19 -3.33 5.85 24.19
CA ASN A 19 -3.35 7.10 23.43
C ASN A 19 -1.95 7.50 22.94
N LYS A 20 -0.93 7.47 23.82
CA LYS A 20 0.48 7.74 23.43
C LYS A 20 0.96 6.79 22.33
N THR A 21 0.51 5.53 22.41
CA THR A 21 0.85 4.51 21.44
C THR A 21 0.19 4.79 20.09
N LEU A 22 -1.12 5.11 20.08
CA LEU A 22 -1.86 5.48 18.87
C LEU A 22 -1.28 6.75 18.21
N GLU A 23 -0.92 7.77 18.99
CA GLU A 23 -0.24 8.97 18.48
C GLU A 23 1.07 8.63 17.75
N LYS A 24 1.86 7.71 18.31
CA LYS A 24 3.07 7.22 17.65
C LYS A 24 2.74 6.49 16.35
N ARG A 25 1.72 5.63 16.33
CA ARG A 25 1.30 4.90 15.12
C ARG A 25 0.77 5.85 14.05
N ARG A 26 0.06 6.91 14.43
CA ARG A 26 -0.38 7.97 13.52
C ARG A 26 0.81 8.65 12.85
N LYS A 27 1.86 8.95 13.62
CA LYS A 27 3.11 9.52 13.07
C LYS A 27 3.79 8.54 12.11
N ASP A 28 3.89 7.27 12.49
CA ASP A 28 4.47 6.24 11.61
C ASP A 28 3.71 6.13 10.28
N ILE A 29 2.37 6.23 10.31
CA ILE A 29 1.52 6.28 9.12
C ILE A 29 1.75 7.56 8.29
N GLN A 30 1.92 8.71 8.93
CA GLN A 30 2.22 9.96 8.22
C GLN A 30 3.57 9.88 7.50
N ASP A 31 4.58 9.30 8.15
CA ASP A 31 5.89 9.11 7.56
C ASP A 31 5.85 8.07 6.43
N LEU A 32 5.11 6.97 6.61
CA LEU A 32 4.82 6.00 5.54
C LEU A 32 4.15 6.65 4.32
N ASN A 33 3.19 7.55 4.52
CA ASN A 33 2.55 8.28 3.42
C ASN A 33 3.53 9.17 2.64
N LYS A 34 4.51 9.77 3.33
CA LYS A 34 5.59 10.51 2.66
C LYS A 34 6.46 9.58 1.81
N GLU A 35 6.81 8.40 2.32
CA GLU A 35 7.58 7.41 1.57
C GLU A 35 6.82 6.93 0.32
N ILE A 36 5.52 6.65 0.44
CA ILE A 36 4.65 6.31 -0.71
C ILE A 36 4.66 7.44 -1.75
N SER A 37 4.57 8.69 -1.30
CA SER A 37 4.63 9.86 -2.20
C SER A 37 5.99 9.95 -2.92
N GLN A 38 7.10 9.74 -2.22
CA GLN A 38 8.44 9.72 -2.83
C GLN A 38 8.61 8.57 -3.84
N ALA A 39 8.16 7.36 -3.50
CA ALA A 39 8.20 6.22 -4.42
C ALA A 39 7.43 6.51 -5.71
N ARG A 40 6.28 7.20 -5.64
CA ARG A 40 5.52 7.62 -6.83
C ARG A 40 6.33 8.56 -7.72
N ILE A 41 6.99 9.56 -7.13
CA ILE A 41 7.81 10.51 -7.87
C ILE A 41 8.94 9.77 -8.59
N HIS A 42 9.70 8.92 -7.88
CA HIS A 42 10.79 8.16 -8.48
C HIS A 42 10.32 7.20 -9.58
N LEU A 43 9.19 6.51 -9.36
CA LEU A 43 8.60 5.64 -10.39
C LEU A 43 8.16 6.46 -11.61
N GLY A 44 7.54 7.62 -11.41
CA GLY A 44 7.14 8.52 -12.49
C GLY A 44 8.32 8.99 -13.33
N GLU A 45 9.42 9.36 -12.68
CA GLU A 45 10.69 9.74 -13.34
C GLU A 45 11.29 8.58 -14.13
N PHE A 46 11.38 7.39 -13.51
CA PHE A 46 11.89 6.19 -14.17
C PHE A 46 11.06 5.83 -15.40
N ILE A 47 9.73 5.72 -15.26
CA ILE A 47 8.82 5.36 -16.37
C ILE A 47 8.91 6.38 -17.49
N THR A 48 8.94 7.67 -17.15
CA THR A 48 9.08 8.74 -18.14
C THR A 48 10.38 8.61 -18.91
N ARG A 49 11.52 8.44 -18.23
CA ARG A 49 12.82 8.29 -18.89
C ARG A 49 12.90 7.00 -19.71
N TYR A 50 12.58 5.86 -19.10
CA TYR A 50 12.72 4.55 -19.71
C TYR A 50 11.94 4.43 -21.02
N PHE A 51 10.65 4.77 -21.02
CA PHE A 51 9.84 4.67 -22.23
C PHE A 51 10.21 5.73 -23.28
N SER A 52 10.62 6.94 -22.86
CA SER A 52 11.09 7.95 -23.80
C SER A 52 12.41 7.54 -24.46
N ASP A 53 13.29 6.85 -23.73
CA ASP A 53 14.51 6.26 -24.28
C ASP A 53 14.22 5.10 -25.23
N LEU A 54 13.25 4.24 -24.93
CA LEU A 54 12.80 3.20 -25.86
C LEU A 54 12.29 3.79 -27.17
N ILE A 55 11.42 4.81 -27.10
CA ILE A 55 10.91 5.55 -28.26
C ILE A 55 12.07 6.16 -29.06
N ARG A 56 12.97 6.88 -28.41
CA ARG A 56 14.14 7.50 -29.07
C ARG A 56 15.04 6.46 -29.75
N GLN A 57 15.29 5.33 -29.08
CA GLN A 57 16.12 4.26 -29.62
C GLN A 57 15.46 3.61 -30.84
N ILE A 58 14.18 3.23 -30.74
CA ILE A 58 13.49 2.58 -31.86
C ILE A 58 13.40 3.49 -33.08
N SER A 59 13.12 4.79 -32.90
CA SER A 59 13.11 5.78 -34.00
C SER A 59 14.44 5.85 -34.73
N GLY A 60 15.56 5.65 -34.03
CA GLY A 60 16.91 5.70 -34.57
C GLY A 60 17.41 4.39 -35.20
N THR A 61 16.64 3.30 -35.15
CA THR A 61 17.05 2.03 -35.76
C THR A 61 16.96 2.04 -37.28
N SER A 62 17.92 1.35 -37.89
CA SER A 62 17.95 0.95 -39.29
C SER A 62 17.49 -0.51 -39.45
N LEU A 63 17.41 -0.99 -40.69
CA LEU A 63 17.12 -2.39 -40.99
C LEU A 63 18.10 -3.32 -40.24
N GLU A 64 19.40 -3.00 -40.27
CA GLU A 64 20.47 -3.81 -39.68
C GLU A 64 20.46 -3.81 -38.14
N THR A 65 19.93 -2.75 -37.52
CA THR A 65 20.04 -2.52 -36.07
C THR A 65 18.72 -2.71 -35.31
N PHE A 66 17.59 -2.80 -36.02
CA PHE A 66 16.27 -3.01 -35.42
C PHE A 66 16.20 -4.30 -34.58
N ASN A 67 16.76 -5.41 -35.10
CA ASN A 67 16.71 -6.69 -34.39
C ASN A 67 17.55 -6.68 -33.11
N ASP A 68 18.71 -6.02 -33.13
CA ASP A 68 19.54 -5.83 -31.92
C ASP A 68 18.77 -5.07 -30.85
N PHE A 69 18.10 -3.97 -31.22
CA PHE A 69 17.24 -3.22 -30.31
C PHE A 69 16.16 -4.09 -29.68
N VAL A 70 15.44 -4.88 -30.48
CA VAL A 70 14.37 -5.75 -29.95
C VAL A 70 14.94 -6.74 -28.97
N ILE A 71 15.98 -7.49 -29.34
CA ILE A 71 16.55 -8.55 -28.50
C ILE A 71 17.05 -7.96 -27.18
N ARG A 72 17.74 -6.82 -27.24
CA ARG A 72 18.36 -6.20 -26.07
C ARG A 72 17.37 -5.50 -25.16
N GLU A 73 16.50 -4.66 -25.72
CA GLU A 73 15.62 -3.77 -24.93
C GLU A 73 14.29 -4.43 -24.59
N ILE A 74 13.72 -5.18 -25.53
CA ILE A 74 12.38 -5.76 -25.40
C ILE A 74 12.46 -7.20 -24.90
N GLY A 75 13.31 -8.01 -25.51
CA GLY A 75 13.48 -9.44 -25.21
C GLY A 75 12.34 -10.31 -25.75
N ASP A 76 12.57 -11.62 -25.71
CA ASP A 76 11.53 -12.60 -26.06
C ASP A 76 10.31 -12.45 -25.17
N GLU A 77 9.12 -12.48 -25.78
CA GLU A 77 7.86 -12.19 -25.10
C GLU A 77 7.99 -11.01 -24.12
N TYR A 78 8.63 -9.92 -24.57
CA TYR A 78 8.82 -8.67 -23.82
C TYR A 78 9.48 -8.82 -22.43
N ILE A 79 10.20 -9.92 -22.20
CA ILE A 79 10.71 -10.29 -20.88
C ILE A 79 11.69 -9.28 -20.31
N ASN A 80 12.55 -8.69 -21.14
CA ASN A 80 13.55 -7.72 -20.68
C ASN A 80 12.87 -6.43 -20.23
N MET A 81 11.95 -5.91 -21.04
CA MET A 81 11.20 -4.70 -20.72
C MET A 81 10.35 -4.89 -19.46
N LYS A 82 9.61 -6.00 -19.39
CA LYS A 82 8.78 -6.35 -18.21
C LYS A 82 9.64 -6.43 -16.95
N THR A 83 10.76 -7.14 -17.01
CA THR A 83 11.65 -7.33 -15.85
C THR A 83 12.22 -6.00 -15.37
N ARG A 84 12.65 -5.11 -16.28
CA ARG A 84 13.16 -3.77 -15.92
C ARG A 84 12.12 -2.93 -15.18
N VAL A 85 10.89 -2.89 -15.69
CA VAL A 85 9.80 -2.16 -15.03
C VAL A 85 9.46 -2.79 -13.68
N GLN A 86 9.30 -4.11 -13.62
CA GLN A 86 9.01 -4.83 -12.39
C GLN A 86 10.07 -4.59 -11.31
N ASN A 87 11.35 -4.69 -11.66
CA ASN A 87 12.46 -4.48 -10.73
C ASN A 87 12.47 -3.07 -10.14
N GLU A 88 12.14 -2.03 -10.91
CA GLU A 88 12.07 -0.68 -10.36
C GLU A 88 10.88 -0.53 -9.41
N PHE A 89 9.72 -1.10 -9.73
CA PHE A 89 8.60 -1.14 -8.79
C PHE A 89 8.97 -1.87 -7.50
N GLU A 90 9.59 -3.05 -7.58
CA GLU A 90 10.03 -3.79 -6.40
C GLU A 90 11.01 -2.95 -5.57
N LYS A 91 12.02 -2.35 -6.21
CA LYS A 91 13.00 -1.49 -5.55
C LYS A 91 12.37 -0.30 -4.82
N GLN A 92 11.39 0.37 -5.42
CA GLN A 92 10.74 1.54 -4.84
C GLN A 92 9.69 1.18 -3.78
N THR A 93 9.13 -0.03 -3.81
CA THR A 93 8.01 -0.43 -2.92
C THR A 93 8.39 -1.38 -1.80
N GLN A 94 9.55 -2.05 -1.86
CA GLN A 94 9.96 -3.02 -0.86
C GLN A 94 10.16 -2.40 0.54
N GLY A 95 10.85 -1.26 0.61
CA GLY A 95 11.08 -0.55 1.89
C GLY A 95 9.77 -0.16 2.57
N ILE A 96 8.87 0.46 1.81
CA ILE A 96 7.52 0.85 2.26
C ILE A 96 6.78 -0.37 2.80
N SER A 97 6.82 -1.49 2.08
CA SER A 97 6.09 -2.68 2.49
C SER A 97 6.64 -3.30 3.79
N ASN A 98 7.97 -3.24 3.98
CA ASN A 98 8.59 -3.64 5.24
C ASN A 98 8.13 -2.74 6.40
N GLU A 99 8.04 -1.42 6.17
CA GLU A 99 7.52 -0.50 7.19
C GLU A 99 6.04 -0.74 7.48
N ILE A 100 5.18 -1.02 6.49
CA ILE A 100 3.78 -1.43 6.74
C ILE A 100 3.75 -2.67 7.64
N ALA A 101 4.54 -3.69 7.35
CA ALA A 101 4.60 -4.92 8.15
C ALA A 101 5.08 -4.65 9.58
N LYS A 102 6.06 -3.77 9.76
CA LYS A 102 6.59 -3.36 11.06
C LYS A 102 5.56 -2.57 11.87
N ILE A 103 4.88 -1.60 11.26
CA ILE A 103 3.83 -0.82 11.94
C ILE A 103 2.68 -1.76 12.33
N GLY A 104 2.22 -2.61 11.42
CA GLY A 104 1.16 -3.59 11.71
C GLY A 104 1.53 -4.57 12.83
N THR A 105 2.76 -5.10 12.82
CA THR A 105 3.25 -6.00 13.88
C THR A 105 3.33 -5.30 15.23
N THR A 106 3.87 -4.08 15.26
CA THR A 106 4.01 -3.32 16.49
C THR A 106 2.64 -2.92 17.03
N PHE A 107 1.73 -2.46 16.16
CA PHE A 107 0.35 -2.15 16.53
C PHE A 107 -0.38 -3.36 17.12
N ASN A 108 -0.23 -4.55 16.53
CA ASN A 108 -0.81 -5.77 17.08
C ASN A 108 -0.22 -6.12 18.46
N ALA A 109 1.08 -5.91 18.66
CA ALA A 109 1.70 -6.10 19.98
C ALA A 109 1.15 -5.11 21.01
N ASP A 110 1.00 -3.83 20.63
CA ASP A 110 0.40 -2.78 21.44
C ASP A 110 -1.05 -3.16 21.84
N MET A 111 -1.85 -3.69 20.90
CA MET A 111 -3.22 -4.15 21.17
C MET A 111 -3.27 -5.42 22.01
N SER A 112 -2.34 -6.36 21.81
CA SER A 112 -2.25 -7.59 22.61
C SER A 112 -1.86 -7.28 24.07
N PHE A 113 -1.04 -6.24 24.29
CA PHE A 113 -0.74 -5.75 25.62
C PHE A 113 -2.00 -5.16 26.27
N PHE A 114 -2.75 -4.34 25.54
CA PHE A 114 -4.03 -3.81 26.01
C PHE A 114 -5.04 -4.93 26.34
N GLU A 115 -5.12 -5.99 25.55
CA GLU A 115 -6.01 -7.14 25.79
C GLU A 115 -5.82 -7.79 27.16
N LYS A 116 -4.58 -7.90 27.63
CA LYS A 116 -4.28 -8.47 28.96
C LYS A 116 -4.90 -7.65 30.09
N HIS A 117 -5.16 -6.37 29.87
CA HIS A 117 -5.77 -5.45 30.83
C HIS A 117 -7.23 -5.10 30.46
N ALA A 118 -7.71 -5.48 29.26
CA ALA A 118 -9.04 -5.13 28.79
C ALA A 118 -10.18 -5.78 29.59
N GLY A 119 -9.93 -6.96 30.18
CA GLY A 119 -10.89 -7.65 31.05
C GLY A 119 -11.27 -6.84 32.30
N THR A 120 -10.34 -6.03 32.83
CA THR A 120 -10.63 -5.12 33.95
C THR A 120 -11.50 -3.92 33.54
N PHE A 121 -11.72 -3.69 32.25
CA PHE A 121 -12.49 -2.57 31.70
C PHE A 121 -13.91 -2.96 31.25
N GLY A 122 -14.33 -4.20 31.51
CA GLY A 122 -15.67 -4.69 31.21
C GLY A 122 -16.06 -4.52 29.74
N LYS A 123 -17.30 -4.08 29.47
CA LYS A 123 -17.83 -3.93 28.11
C LYS A 123 -17.05 -2.93 27.24
N ILE A 124 -16.40 -1.94 27.85
CA ILE A 124 -15.62 -0.92 27.14
C ILE A 124 -14.32 -1.51 26.61
N GLY A 125 -13.60 -2.28 27.44
CA GLY A 125 -12.42 -3.03 27.01
C GLY A 125 -12.73 -4.02 25.89
N ILE A 126 -13.87 -4.73 25.99
CA ILE A 126 -14.32 -5.67 24.95
C ILE A 126 -14.56 -4.97 23.61
N LYS A 127 -15.18 -3.78 23.60
CA LYS A 127 -15.46 -3.03 22.36
C LYS A 127 -14.19 -2.53 21.67
N LEU A 128 -13.18 -2.11 22.45
CA LEU A 128 -11.85 -1.76 21.94
C LEU A 128 -11.15 -2.98 21.32
N LEU A 129 -11.25 -4.14 21.95
CA LEU A 129 -10.70 -5.39 21.41
C LEU A 129 -11.40 -5.88 20.15
N GLU A 130 -12.72 -5.70 20.04
CA GLU A 130 -13.45 -6.05 18.83
C GLU A 130 -12.98 -5.26 17.60
N GLN A 131 -12.58 -4.01 17.78
CA GLN A 131 -12.02 -3.21 16.69
C GLN A 131 -10.58 -3.61 16.33
N SER A 132 -9.78 -4.07 17.29
CA SER A 132 -8.41 -4.52 17.04
C SER A 132 -8.31 -5.90 16.37
N LYS A 133 -9.36 -6.73 16.44
CA LYS A 133 -9.44 -8.06 15.78
C LYS A 133 -9.21 -8.01 14.26
N PHE A 134 -9.35 -6.86 13.62
CA PHE A 134 -9.02 -6.65 12.20
C PHE A 134 -7.52 -6.74 11.91
N ILE A 135 -6.64 -6.63 12.91
CA ILE A 135 -5.19 -6.76 12.74
C ILE A 135 -4.72 -7.93 13.60
N ASN A 136 -4.90 -9.16 13.12
CA ASN A 136 -4.34 -10.36 13.75
C ASN A 136 -3.07 -10.85 13.02
N ALA A 137 -2.40 -11.86 13.59
CA ALA A 137 -1.19 -12.47 13.03
C ALA A 137 -1.34 -13.00 11.59
N THR A 138 -2.55 -13.42 11.19
CA THR A 138 -2.90 -13.84 9.82
C THR A 138 -2.91 -12.63 8.87
N ASN A 139 -3.44 -11.49 9.29
CA ASN A 139 -3.46 -10.27 8.46
C ASN A 139 -2.07 -9.64 8.35
N ILE A 140 -1.23 -9.74 9.38
CA ILE A 140 0.19 -9.34 9.32
C ILE A 140 0.99 -10.26 8.37
N LYS A 141 0.72 -11.57 8.38
CA LYS A 141 1.29 -12.50 7.38
C LYS A 141 0.81 -12.15 5.96
N LEU A 142 -0.47 -11.82 5.78
CA LEU A 142 -1.01 -11.35 4.50
C LEU A 142 -0.37 -10.03 4.05
N THR A 143 -0.02 -9.11 4.96
CA THR A 143 0.76 -7.90 4.64
C THR A 143 2.14 -8.24 4.10
N ARG A 144 2.85 -9.16 4.76
CA ARG A 144 4.17 -9.62 4.33
C ARG A 144 4.10 -10.36 2.99
N ASP A 145 3.08 -11.20 2.81
CA ASP A 145 2.85 -11.94 1.56
C ASP A 145 2.25 -11.03 0.46
N GLY A 146 1.68 -9.87 0.84
CA GLY A 146 1.23 -8.79 -0.04
C GLY A 146 2.35 -8.08 -0.79
N ILE A 147 3.60 -8.19 -0.31
CA ILE A 147 4.81 -7.79 -1.05
C ILE A 147 4.92 -8.57 -2.37
N VAL A 148 4.61 -9.86 -2.32
CA VAL A 148 4.53 -10.70 -3.52
C VAL A 148 3.37 -10.25 -4.41
N ALA A 149 2.31 -9.71 -3.82
CA ALA A 149 1.16 -9.20 -4.55
C ALA A 149 1.46 -7.91 -5.31
N VAL A 150 2.26 -6.95 -4.82
CA VAL A 150 2.60 -5.71 -5.57
C VAL A 150 3.46 -6.02 -6.80
N GLY A 151 4.49 -6.87 -6.64
CA GLY A 151 5.28 -7.39 -7.76
C GLY A 151 4.42 -8.19 -8.74
N LYS A 152 3.47 -8.98 -8.23
CA LYS A 152 2.46 -9.65 -9.07
C LYS A 152 1.45 -8.67 -9.69
N PHE A 153 1.08 -7.56 -9.06
CA PHE A 153 0.04 -6.65 -9.52
C PHE A 153 0.55 -5.78 -10.67
N VAL A 154 1.79 -5.29 -10.56
CA VAL A 154 2.49 -4.63 -11.66
C VAL A 154 2.73 -5.63 -12.80
N GLY A 155 3.15 -6.86 -12.46
CA GLY A 155 3.31 -7.97 -13.40
C GLY A 155 2.01 -8.43 -14.08
N ILE A 156 0.83 -8.28 -13.45
CA ILE A 156 -0.48 -8.64 -13.97
C ILE A 156 -1.12 -7.46 -14.73
N TYR A 157 -0.96 -6.20 -14.31
CA TYR A 157 -1.52 -5.04 -15.01
C TYR A 157 -0.71 -4.69 -16.28
N LEU A 158 0.63 -4.79 -16.23
CA LEU A 158 1.47 -4.70 -17.43
C LEU A 158 1.26 -5.91 -18.34
N ALA A 159 1.12 -7.14 -17.84
CA ALA A 159 0.91 -8.31 -18.71
C ALA A 159 -0.53 -8.43 -19.26
N LEU A 160 -1.55 -7.90 -18.59
CA LEU A 160 -2.94 -7.94 -19.08
C LEU A 160 -3.24 -6.89 -20.16
N LYS A 161 -2.46 -5.79 -20.22
CA LYS A 161 -2.63 -4.73 -21.22
C LYS A 161 -1.50 -4.59 -22.22
N PHE A 162 -0.26 -4.96 -21.88
CA PHE A 162 0.82 -5.05 -22.86
C PHE A 162 0.61 -6.30 -23.71
N LYS A 163 -0.33 -6.19 -24.65
CA LYS A 163 -0.36 -6.98 -25.89
C LYS A 163 0.19 -6.05 -26.94
N PRO A 164 1.51 -5.96 -27.10
CA PRO A 164 2.08 -5.05 -28.08
C PRO A 164 1.78 -5.55 -29.50
N TRP A 165 1.19 -6.76 -29.58
CA TRP A 165 1.00 -7.50 -30.79
C TRP A 165 -0.21 -8.41 -30.64
N GLY A 166 -1.16 -8.32 -31.57
CA GLY A 166 -2.06 -9.44 -31.82
C GLY A 166 -1.22 -10.60 -32.34
N ALA A 167 -1.01 -11.64 -31.54
CA ALA A 167 -0.41 -12.92 -31.96
C ALA A 167 1.03 -12.86 -32.51
N VAL A 168 1.99 -12.32 -31.75
CA VAL A 168 3.41 -12.42 -32.12
C VAL A 168 4.12 -13.48 -31.29
N LYS A 169 4.45 -14.60 -31.95
CA LYS A 169 5.52 -15.49 -31.52
C LYS A 169 6.82 -14.92 -32.08
N LEU A 170 7.74 -14.55 -31.20
CA LEU A 170 9.14 -14.47 -31.54
C LEU A 170 9.58 -15.91 -31.86
N ALA A 171 9.56 -16.25 -33.14
CA ALA A 171 9.68 -17.62 -33.59
C ALA A 171 11.08 -18.17 -33.28
N GLY A 172 11.20 -18.87 -32.16
CA GLY A 172 12.14 -19.98 -32.02
C GLY A 172 11.69 -21.19 -32.84
N ASN A 173 11.51 -21.05 -34.17
CA ASN A 173 11.71 -22.11 -35.15
C ASN A 173 11.40 -21.66 -36.58
N LEU A 174 12.25 -22.10 -37.49
CA LEU A 174 12.11 -22.05 -38.94
C LEU A 174 10.72 -22.53 -39.41
N ASN A 175 10.22 -21.86 -40.46
CA ASN A 175 9.09 -22.21 -41.33
C ASN A 175 7.66 -21.91 -40.82
N LYS A 176 7.17 -20.70 -41.11
CA LYS A 176 6.05 -20.39 -42.04
C LYS A 176 5.37 -19.04 -41.72
N ALA A 177 5.38 -18.15 -42.72
CA ALA A 177 4.44 -17.04 -43.01
C ALA A 177 4.16 -15.94 -41.95
N LEU A 178 4.93 -14.84 -42.07
CA LEU A 178 4.64 -13.40 -41.82
C LEU A 178 4.22 -12.89 -40.40
N PRO A 179 4.60 -11.64 -40.04
CA PRO A 179 5.92 -11.16 -39.59
C PRO A 179 5.84 -10.64 -38.12
N LEU A 180 6.90 -10.00 -37.61
CA LEU A 180 7.09 -9.47 -36.24
C LEU A 180 7.62 -10.56 -35.29
N ILE A 181 8.82 -10.53 -34.73
CA ILE A 181 9.82 -9.48 -34.57
C ILE A 181 11.19 -10.13 -34.81
N GLY A 182 12.13 -9.38 -35.39
CA GLY A 182 13.25 -9.97 -36.11
C GLY A 182 12.93 -9.86 -37.59
N LEU A 183 13.22 -8.73 -38.23
CA LEU A 183 13.23 -8.69 -39.70
C LEU A 183 14.26 -9.73 -40.12
N ALA A 184 13.81 -10.93 -40.49
CA ALA A 184 14.64 -11.98 -41.04
C ALA A 184 14.95 -11.60 -42.49
N PHE A 185 15.89 -10.67 -42.68
CA PHE A 185 16.23 -10.08 -43.98
C PHE A 185 16.67 -11.11 -45.01
N GLU A 186 17.18 -12.26 -44.56
CA GLU A 186 17.73 -13.32 -45.40
C GLU A 186 16.66 -14.06 -46.23
N ALA A 187 15.38 -14.06 -45.82
CA ALA A 187 14.31 -14.74 -46.55
C ALA A 187 13.59 -13.83 -47.57
N TRP A 188 14.13 -12.64 -47.84
CA TRP A 188 13.39 -11.53 -48.46
C TRP A 188 14.06 -10.99 -49.73
N ASP A 189 14.64 -11.88 -50.54
CA ASP A 189 15.32 -11.51 -51.79
C ASP A 189 14.38 -10.94 -52.87
N SER A 190 13.06 -11.14 -52.77
CA SER A 190 12.09 -10.66 -53.76
C SER A 190 11.59 -9.22 -53.53
N TYR A 191 12.00 -8.56 -52.45
CA TYR A 191 11.45 -7.26 -52.02
C TYR A 191 12.49 -6.16 -52.17
N ASN A 192 12.11 -5.09 -52.84
CA ASN A 192 13.03 -4.00 -53.15
C ASN A 192 13.35 -3.21 -51.86
N LYS A 193 14.56 -2.65 -51.75
CA LYS A 193 15.04 -1.92 -50.56
C LYS A 193 14.05 -0.90 -50.00
N HIS A 194 13.29 -0.22 -50.87
CA HIS A 194 12.25 0.73 -50.46
C HIS A 194 11.10 0.10 -49.68
N GLN A 195 10.62 -1.07 -50.08
CA GLN A 195 9.50 -1.69 -49.37
C GLN A 195 9.93 -2.20 -48.00
N LYS A 196 11.16 -2.76 -47.88
CA LYS A 196 11.74 -3.13 -46.57
C LYS A 196 11.83 -1.94 -45.63
N GLN A 197 12.23 -0.77 -46.14
CA GLN A 197 12.24 0.47 -45.35
C GLN A 197 10.83 0.90 -44.94
N GLN A 198 9.84 0.83 -45.83
CA GLN A 198 8.46 1.20 -45.50
C GLN A 198 7.86 0.32 -44.40
N GLU A 199 8.14 -0.99 -44.45
CA GLU A 199 7.69 -1.92 -43.41
C GLU A 199 8.39 -1.69 -42.08
N LEU A 200 9.70 -1.41 -42.09
CA LEU A 200 10.42 -0.99 -40.88
C LEU A 200 9.82 0.29 -40.28
N GLU A 201 9.60 1.34 -41.09
CA GLU A 201 9.02 2.59 -40.59
C GLU A 201 7.57 2.43 -40.10
N LYS A 202 6.82 1.46 -40.64
CA LYS A 202 5.50 1.09 -40.10
C LYS A 202 5.64 0.41 -38.74
N ALA A 203 6.52 -0.59 -38.63
CA ALA A 203 6.78 -1.31 -37.37
C ALA A 203 7.29 -0.36 -36.28
N LYS A 204 8.21 0.55 -36.60
CA LYS A 204 8.72 1.58 -35.68
C LYS A 204 7.59 2.46 -35.15
N ARG A 205 6.72 2.98 -36.03
CA ARG A 205 5.57 3.81 -35.62
C ARG A 205 4.58 3.06 -34.73
N GLU A 206 4.31 1.80 -35.03
CA GLU A 206 3.46 0.95 -34.18
C GLU A 206 4.10 0.78 -32.79
N MET A 207 5.40 0.45 -32.72
CA MET A 207 6.13 0.31 -31.47
C MET A 207 6.18 1.60 -30.65
N GLU A 208 6.45 2.74 -31.29
CA GLU A 208 6.44 4.06 -30.64
C GLU A 208 5.09 4.36 -30.01
N SER A 209 4.00 4.13 -30.75
CA SER A 209 2.64 4.30 -30.23
C SER A 209 2.35 3.37 -29.04
N HIS A 210 2.80 2.12 -29.11
CA HIS A 210 2.65 1.18 -27.99
C HIS A 210 3.44 1.61 -26.76
N PHE A 211 4.69 2.06 -26.92
CA PHE A 211 5.51 2.56 -25.82
C PHE A 211 4.90 3.81 -25.18
N ASP A 212 4.41 4.76 -25.99
CA ASP A 212 3.77 5.96 -25.46
C ASP A 212 2.47 5.63 -24.73
N ASN A 213 1.61 4.79 -25.30
CA ASN A 213 0.38 4.36 -24.65
C ASN A 213 0.66 3.67 -23.30
N GLN A 214 1.63 2.76 -23.23
CA GLN A 214 2.02 2.12 -21.97
C GLN A 214 2.56 3.10 -20.95
N LYS A 215 3.45 4.01 -21.38
CA LYS A 215 3.95 5.10 -20.54
C LYS A 215 2.79 5.89 -19.94
N GLN A 216 1.80 6.30 -20.73
CA GLN A 216 0.63 7.04 -20.24
C GLN A 216 -0.22 6.21 -19.28
N GLU A 217 -0.47 4.93 -19.56
CA GLU A 217 -1.27 4.07 -18.66
C GLU A 217 -0.60 3.89 -17.29
N ILE A 218 0.71 3.66 -17.26
CA ILE A 218 1.46 3.51 -16.02
C ILE A 218 1.51 4.84 -15.26
N LEU A 219 1.79 5.95 -15.95
CA LEU A 219 1.80 7.28 -15.35
C LEU A 219 0.41 7.69 -14.83
N ALA A 220 -0.68 7.29 -15.49
CA ALA A 220 -2.03 7.54 -15.00
C ALA A 220 -2.29 6.84 -13.65
N LEU A 221 -1.80 5.61 -13.46
CA LEU A 221 -1.84 4.94 -12.16
C LEU A 221 -0.95 5.65 -11.14
N ILE A 222 0.30 5.97 -11.50
CA ILE A 222 1.26 6.61 -10.59
C ILE A 222 0.77 8.00 -10.17
N ASN A 223 0.21 8.80 -11.06
CA ASN A 223 -0.18 10.19 -10.79
C ASN A 223 -1.49 10.30 -9.99
N ASP A 224 -2.30 9.26 -9.95
CA ASP A 224 -3.45 9.16 -9.05
C ASP A 224 -3.01 8.61 -7.69
N GLU A 225 -2.86 9.50 -6.70
CA GLU A 225 -2.36 9.14 -5.36
C GLU A 225 -3.20 8.08 -4.67
N THR A 226 -4.52 8.29 -4.73
CA THR A 226 -5.46 7.44 -4.02
C THR A 226 -5.48 6.06 -4.66
N ARG A 227 -5.57 6.01 -5.99
CA ARG A 227 -5.56 4.75 -6.73
C ARG A 227 -4.23 4.04 -6.62
N PHE A 228 -3.10 4.75 -6.70
CA PHE A 228 -1.79 4.15 -6.52
C PHE A 228 -1.66 3.49 -5.16
N LYS A 229 -2.03 4.20 -4.10
CA LYS A 229 -1.98 3.66 -2.73
C LYS A 229 -2.93 2.48 -2.55
N GLN A 230 -4.16 2.55 -3.08
CA GLN A 230 -5.11 1.45 -3.04
C GLN A 230 -4.61 0.20 -3.76
N THR A 231 -3.96 0.40 -4.91
CA THR A 231 -3.50 -0.68 -5.78
C THR A 231 -2.22 -1.32 -5.25
N CYS A 232 -1.25 -0.49 -4.87
CA CYS A 232 0.09 -0.93 -4.48
C CYS A 232 0.22 -1.16 -2.97
N PHE A 233 -0.59 -0.51 -2.13
CA PHE A 233 -0.45 -0.59 -0.67
C PHE A 233 -1.80 -0.69 0.05
N PRO A 234 -2.68 -1.66 -0.31
CA PRO A 234 -3.99 -1.79 0.33
C PRO A 234 -3.90 -1.95 1.85
N MET A 235 -2.87 -2.64 2.35
CA MET A 235 -2.64 -2.81 3.78
C MET A 235 -2.32 -1.52 4.52
N ALA A 236 -1.71 -0.51 3.87
CA ALA A 236 -1.52 0.80 4.48
C ALA A 236 -2.87 1.47 4.79
N LEU A 237 -3.85 1.31 3.89
CA LEU A 237 -5.21 1.85 4.08
C LEU A 237 -5.98 1.09 5.17
N GLU A 238 -5.82 -0.23 5.25
CA GLU A 238 -6.43 -1.01 6.32
C GLU A 238 -5.87 -0.63 7.69
N LEU A 239 -4.54 -0.47 7.78
CA LEU A 239 -3.86 -0.06 8.99
C LEU A 239 -4.31 1.34 9.45
N GLU A 240 -4.41 2.29 8.51
CA GLU A 240 -4.98 3.62 8.77
C GLU A 240 -6.38 3.56 9.36
N LYS A 241 -7.28 2.79 8.74
CA LYS A 241 -8.66 2.63 9.23
C LYS A 241 -8.70 2.01 10.63
N CYS A 242 -7.88 1.02 10.89
CA CYS A 242 -7.85 0.35 12.20
C CYS A 242 -7.32 1.27 13.31
N ILE A 243 -6.22 1.99 13.04
CA ILE A 243 -5.66 2.97 13.98
C ILE A 243 -6.70 4.07 14.27
N GLN A 244 -7.34 4.62 13.23
CA GLN A 244 -8.37 5.64 13.39
C GLN A 244 -9.56 5.13 14.21
N ALA A 245 -10.06 3.93 13.94
CA ALA A 245 -11.16 3.34 14.69
C ALA A 245 -10.81 3.16 16.18
N CYS A 246 -9.56 2.78 16.49
CA CYS A 246 -9.07 2.66 17.86
C CYS A 246 -8.96 4.04 18.54
N GLU A 247 -8.43 5.06 17.86
CA GLU A 247 -8.39 6.44 18.37
C GLU A 247 -9.80 6.95 18.73
N GLU A 248 -10.79 6.72 17.87
CA GLU A 248 -12.18 7.11 18.12
C GLU A 248 -12.77 6.41 19.36
N SER A 249 -12.43 5.14 19.59
CA SER A 249 -12.89 4.39 20.76
C SER A 249 -12.17 4.77 22.05
N VAL A 250 -10.87 5.06 21.99
CA VAL A 250 -10.12 5.60 23.14
C VAL A 250 -10.73 6.93 23.56
N LYS A 251 -10.99 7.83 22.60
CA LYS A 251 -11.62 9.13 22.87
C LYS A 251 -12.98 8.98 23.56
N LYS A 252 -13.87 8.14 23.04
CA LYS A 252 -15.18 7.86 23.65
C LYS A 252 -15.05 7.28 25.07
N THR A 253 -14.03 6.45 25.30
CA THR A 253 -13.77 5.89 26.62
C THR A 253 -13.32 6.97 27.60
N GLN A 254 -12.42 7.85 27.20
CA GLN A 254 -11.97 8.99 28.01
C GLN A 254 -13.13 9.94 28.36
N GLU A 255 -14.05 10.20 27.42
CA GLU A 255 -15.26 10.98 27.71
C GLU A 255 -16.15 10.30 28.76
N CYS A 256 -16.27 8.97 28.70
CA CYS A 256 -17.02 8.19 29.70
C CYS A 256 -16.33 8.20 31.08
N THR A 257 -15.01 8.08 31.15
CA THR A 257 -14.27 8.08 32.42
C THR A 257 -14.33 9.45 33.10
N GLN A 258 -14.31 10.55 32.36
CA GLN A 258 -14.55 11.89 32.89
C GLN A 258 -15.95 12.03 33.51
N GLY A 259 -16.97 11.41 32.90
CA GLY A 259 -18.31 11.34 33.47
C GLY A 259 -18.35 10.57 34.79
N LEU A 260 -17.69 9.41 34.84
CA LEU A 260 -17.58 8.61 36.06
C LEU A 260 -16.81 9.33 37.17
N GLU A 261 -15.74 10.05 36.83
CA GLU A 261 -14.96 10.85 37.79
C GLU A 261 -15.82 11.92 38.46
N LYS A 262 -16.64 12.64 37.68
CA LYS A 262 -17.61 13.62 38.22
C LYS A 262 -18.63 12.96 39.14
N TRP A 263 -19.15 11.80 38.76
CA TRP A 263 -20.13 11.07 39.57
C TRP A 263 -19.55 10.58 40.89
N ILE A 264 -18.32 10.04 40.88
CA ILE A 264 -17.59 9.65 42.10
C ILE A 264 -17.40 10.87 43.01
N LYS A 265 -17.00 12.02 42.46
CA LYS A 265 -16.82 13.25 43.22
C LYS A 265 -18.11 13.72 43.89
N ILE A 266 -19.24 13.73 43.15
CA ILE A 266 -20.56 14.08 43.71
C ILE A 266 -20.92 13.13 44.87
N GLY A 267 -20.68 11.82 44.71
CA GLY A 267 -20.92 10.85 45.77
C GLY A 267 -20.01 11.06 47.00
N GLU A 268 -18.74 11.40 46.81
CA GLU A 268 -17.81 11.74 47.89
C GLU A 268 -18.28 13.01 48.65
N ASP A 269 -18.77 14.02 47.93
CA ASP A 269 -19.27 15.26 48.51
C ASP A 269 -20.59 15.03 49.28
N PHE A 270 -21.49 14.17 48.76
CA PHE A 270 -22.74 13.80 49.43
C PHE A 270 -22.47 13.09 50.78
N ILE A 271 -21.56 12.12 50.80
CA ILE A 271 -21.20 11.39 52.03
C ILE A 271 -20.56 12.33 53.07
N LYS A 272 -19.72 13.27 52.65
CA LYS A 272 -19.10 14.26 53.56
C LYS A 272 -20.07 15.32 54.07
N GLY A 273 -21.15 15.57 53.35
CA GLY A 273 -22.22 16.49 53.77
C GLY A 273 -23.17 15.90 54.83
N GLU A 274 -23.10 14.59 55.10
CA GLU A 274 -23.87 13.88 56.13
C GLU A 274 -23.20 13.86 57.52
N ASP A 275 -22.15 14.66 57.77
CA ASP A 275 -21.62 14.85 59.12
C ASP A 275 -22.62 15.65 60.00
N PHE A 276 -23.43 14.89 60.75
CA PHE A 276 -24.12 15.18 62.02
C PHE A 276 -25.08 16.39 62.09
N ILE A 277 -26.38 16.14 61.88
CA ILE A 277 -27.40 16.74 62.75
C ILE A 277 -27.51 15.80 63.95
N ASP A 278 -26.77 16.10 65.02
CA ASP A 278 -26.99 15.47 66.33
C ASP A 278 -28.34 15.98 66.83
N VAL A 279 -29.40 15.22 66.60
CA VAL A 279 -30.71 15.50 67.21
C VAL A 279 -30.62 14.95 68.63
N GLU A 280 -30.24 15.80 69.57
CA GLU A 280 -30.39 15.50 71.00
C GLU A 280 -31.86 15.11 71.24
N PRO A 281 -32.15 13.94 71.85
CA PRO A 281 -33.51 13.62 72.24
C PRO A 281 -33.94 14.58 73.36
N GLU A 282 -35.08 15.24 73.18
CA GLU A 282 -35.72 16.02 74.25
C GLU A 282 -35.98 15.10 75.45
N GLU A 283 -35.34 15.39 76.58
CA GLU A 283 -35.64 14.74 77.86
C GLU A 283 -37.03 15.18 78.34
N GLU A 284 -37.90 14.20 78.65
CA GLU A 284 -39.25 14.39 79.23
C GLU A 284 -39.24 14.92 80.67
#